data_AF-A0A1W6DNT1-F1
#
_entry.id   AF-A0A1W6DNT1-F1
#
_cell.length_a   1.000
_cell.length_b   1.000
_cell.length_c   1.000
_cell.angle_alpha   90.00
_cell.angle_beta   90.00
_cell.angle_gamma   90.00
#
_symmetry.space_group_name_H-M   'P 1'
#
loop_
_entity.id
_entity.type
_entity.pdbx_description
1 polymer ?
#
loop_
_entity_poly.entity_id
_entity_poly.type
_entity_poly.pdbx_seq_one_letter_code
_entity_poly.pdbx_strand_id
1 'polypeptide(L)'
;MALASACSPIETNRPYSPSDGLRVDLTSELRGLNLLVVSAEDGEPGALVGAFANDSTEDVEFDVTPEGGAPVTIPVAAGETVYLGAEDGFDAQIGRVDAEPGAMLPVTVSATTGEEQTLSLPVLDGTLEEYAHLLP
;
A
#
# COMPACT_ATOMS: atom_id res chain seq x y z
N MET A 1 -20.72 27.45 42.33
CA MET A 1 -19.57 27.47 41.39
C MET A 1 -18.90 26.11 41.50
N ALA A 2 -19.07 25.23 40.52
CA ALA A 2 -18.41 23.94 40.46
C ALA A 2 -17.89 23.77 39.03
N LEU A 3 -16.58 23.86 38.86
CA LEU A 3 -15.87 23.64 37.61
C LEU A 3 -15.66 22.13 37.49
N ALA A 4 -16.35 21.47 36.55
CA ALA A 4 -16.07 20.09 36.18
C ALA A 4 -15.12 20.10 34.98
N SER A 5 -13.85 19.81 35.25
CA SER A 5 -12.80 19.71 34.24
C SER A 5 -13.08 18.56 33.27
N ALA A 6 -13.05 18.88 31.98
CA ALA A 6 -13.10 17.93 30.88
C ALA A 6 -11.95 16.92 30.98
N CYS A 7 -12.29 15.64 31.07
CA CYS A 7 -11.36 14.55 30.82
C CYS A 7 -12.07 13.54 29.93
N SER A 8 -12.27 13.92 28.67
CA SER A 8 -12.49 12.97 27.60
C SER A 8 -11.11 12.49 27.17
N PRO A 9 -10.81 11.18 27.08
CA PRO A 9 -9.59 10.75 26.40
C PRO A 9 -9.60 11.33 24.99
N ILE A 10 -8.50 11.93 24.59
CA ILE A 10 -8.29 12.44 23.24
C ILE A 10 -8.18 11.23 22.29
N GLU A 11 -9.32 10.76 21.79
CA GLU A 11 -9.44 9.74 20.72
C GLU A 11 -9.03 10.32 19.34
N THR A 12 -8.09 11.27 19.29
CA THR A 12 -7.65 11.94 18.06
C THR A 12 -6.30 11.40 17.57
N ASN A 13 -5.74 10.39 18.24
CA ASN A 13 -4.48 9.76 17.85
C ASN A 13 -4.69 8.44 17.09
N ARG A 14 -5.86 8.27 16.44
CA ARG A 14 -5.94 7.31 15.33
C ARG A 14 -5.41 8.05 14.11
N PRO A 15 -4.26 7.66 13.54
CA PRO A 15 -3.83 8.21 12.27
C PRO A 15 -4.94 7.94 11.25
N TYR A 16 -5.72 8.98 10.97
CA TYR A 16 -6.67 9.00 9.88
C TYR A 16 -5.84 9.30 8.63
N SER A 17 -5.71 8.32 7.75
CA SER A 17 -5.15 8.52 6.42
C SER A 17 -6.32 8.62 5.45
N PRO A 18 -6.81 9.84 5.13
CA PRO A 18 -7.75 10.03 4.04
C PRO A 18 -6.95 9.89 2.74
N SER A 19 -6.76 8.66 2.30
CA SER A 19 -6.28 8.35 0.97
C SER A 19 -7.03 7.08 0.55
N ASP A 20 -7.39 6.98 -0.73
CA ASP A 20 -8.18 5.85 -1.23
C ASP A 20 -7.41 4.52 -1.21
N GLY A 21 -6.14 4.53 -0.81
CA GLY A 21 -5.30 3.36 -0.56
C GLY A 21 -5.06 3.04 0.92
N LEU A 22 -4.56 1.83 1.16
CA LEU A 22 -4.34 1.27 2.48
C LEU A 22 -2.94 1.59 3.00
N ARG A 23 -2.84 1.95 4.28
CA ARG A 23 -1.56 2.07 5.00
C ARG A 23 -1.27 0.77 5.75
N VAL A 24 -0.03 0.31 5.70
CA VAL A 24 0.48 -0.81 6.50
C VAL A 24 1.76 -0.39 7.21
N ASP A 25 1.85 -0.62 8.52
CA ASP A 25 3.03 -0.36 9.32
C ASP A 25 3.62 -1.71 9.74
N LEU A 26 4.63 -2.23 9.02
CA LEU A 26 5.33 -3.49 9.34
C LEU A 26 6.15 -3.34 10.62
N THR A 27 6.80 -2.19 10.76
CA THR A 27 7.44 -1.73 12.00
C THR A 27 7.18 -0.23 12.18
N SER A 28 7.78 0.38 13.20
CA SER A 28 7.79 1.85 13.33
C SER A 28 8.54 2.56 12.20
N GLU A 29 9.45 1.87 11.52
CA GLU A 29 10.38 2.42 10.52
C GLU A 29 10.06 1.95 9.09
N LEU A 30 9.37 0.81 8.94
CA LEU A 30 9.04 0.19 7.65
C LEU A 30 7.53 0.24 7.39
N ARG A 31 7.12 0.96 6.33
CA ARG A 31 5.72 1.32 6.13
C ARG A 31 5.34 1.33 4.65
N GLY A 32 4.18 0.76 4.34
CA GLY A 32 3.48 0.95 3.07
C GLY A 32 2.42 2.06 3.21
N LEU A 33 2.37 2.96 2.23
CA LEU A 33 1.57 4.17 2.25
C LEU A 33 0.66 4.23 1.03
N ASN A 34 -0.63 4.46 1.24
CA ASN A 34 -1.62 4.62 0.17
C ASN A 34 -1.58 3.49 -0.89
N LEU A 35 -1.46 2.24 -0.43
CA LEU A 35 -1.37 1.08 -1.31
C LEU A 35 -2.74 0.75 -1.91
N LEU A 36 -2.79 0.64 -3.24
CA LEU A 36 -3.96 0.20 -3.99
C LEU A 36 -3.52 -0.51 -5.28
N VAL A 37 -4.42 -1.26 -5.90
CA VAL A 37 -4.15 -1.94 -7.16
C VAL A 37 -5.07 -1.36 -8.24
N VAL A 38 -4.52 -1.02 -9.40
CA VAL A 38 -5.31 -0.62 -10.57
C VAL A 38 -5.31 -1.79 -11.55
N SER A 39 -6.48 -2.34 -11.84
CA SER A 39 -6.67 -3.41 -12.83
C SER A 39 -7.87 -3.10 -13.71
N ALA A 40 -7.85 -3.56 -14.95
CA ALA A 40 -9.00 -3.42 -15.85
C ALA A 40 -10.15 -4.37 -15.47
N GLU A 41 -9.82 -5.62 -15.14
CA GLU A 41 -10.78 -6.72 -14.96
C GLU A 41 -10.26 -7.76 -13.95
N ASP A 42 -11.13 -8.68 -13.52
CA ASP A 42 -10.74 -9.88 -12.77
C ASP A 42 -9.89 -10.82 -13.64
N GLY A 43 -8.75 -11.25 -13.09
CA GLY A 43 -7.79 -12.13 -13.75
C GLY A 43 -6.81 -11.43 -14.69
N GLU A 44 -6.93 -10.11 -14.89
CA GLU A 44 -6.01 -9.32 -15.70
C GLU A 44 -4.79 -8.84 -14.86
N PRO A 45 -3.68 -8.42 -15.52
CA PRO A 45 -2.59 -7.75 -14.84
C PRO A 45 -3.04 -6.43 -14.20
N GLY A 46 -2.38 -6.03 -13.11
CA GLY A 46 -2.67 -4.76 -12.45
C GLY A 46 -1.42 -4.05 -11.95
N ALA A 47 -1.49 -2.73 -11.89
CA ALA A 47 -0.43 -1.89 -11.36
C ALA A 47 -0.63 -1.69 -9.85
N LEU A 48 0.42 -1.91 -9.06
CA LEU A 48 0.46 -1.54 -7.66
C LEU A 48 0.83 -0.07 -7.54
N VAL A 49 -0.01 0.71 -6.86
CA VAL A 49 0.14 2.15 -6.68
C VAL A 49 0.26 2.45 -5.19
N GLY A 50 1.10 3.43 -4.84
CA GLY A 50 1.31 3.84 -3.45
C GLY A 50 2.77 4.18 -3.20
N ALA A 51 3.27 3.89 -2.01
CA ALA A 51 4.69 4.03 -1.70
C ALA A 51 5.13 3.08 -0.58
N PHE A 52 6.42 2.74 -0.57
CA PHE A 52 7.09 2.11 0.56
C PHE A 52 8.14 3.06 1.12
N ALA A 53 8.08 3.27 2.44
CA ALA A 53 9.03 4.09 3.18
C ALA A 53 9.88 3.22 4.11
N ASN A 54 11.19 3.44 4.06
CA ASN A 54 12.18 2.80 4.90
C ASN A 54 12.93 3.88 5.70
N ASP A 55 12.48 4.16 6.92
CA ASP A 55 13.15 5.11 7.81
C ASP A 55 14.33 4.48 8.57
N SER A 56 14.65 3.20 8.31
CA SER A 56 15.74 2.50 8.98
C SER A 56 17.12 2.90 8.42
N THR A 57 18.18 2.39 9.03
CA THR A 57 19.57 2.63 8.61
C THR A 57 20.10 1.61 7.60
N GLU A 58 19.29 0.64 7.18
CA GLU A 58 19.69 -0.45 6.28
C GLU A 58 18.78 -0.49 5.06
N ASP A 59 19.30 -0.96 3.92
CA ASP A 59 18.50 -1.18 2.72
C ASP A 59 17.56 -2.37 2.94
N VAL A 60 16.30 -2.22 2.52
CA VAL A 60 15.25 -3.22 2.71
C VAL A 60 14.58 -3.49 1.37
N GLU A 61 14.20 -4.74 1.12
CA GLU A 61 13.30 -5.07 0.01
C GLU A 61 11.93 -5.41 0.60
N PHE A 62 10.89 -4.78 0.05
CA PHE A 62 9.51 -5.11 0.36
C PHE A 62 8.98 -6.05 -0.72
N ASP A 63 8.37 -7.15 -0.32
CA ASP A 63 7.69 -8.07 -1.22
C ASP A 63 6.18 -7.93 -1.05
N VAL A 64 5.47 -7.68 -2.15
CA VAL A 64 4.01 -7.70 -2.18
C VAL A 64 3.55 -8.93 -2.93
N THR A 65 2.97 -9.88 -2.18
CA THR A 65 2.53 -11.17 -2.70
C THR A 65 1.01 -11.23 -2.74
N PRO A 66 0.36 -11.11 -3.91
CA PRO A 66 -1.06 -11.40 -4.03
C PRO A 66 -1.36 -12.88 -3.77
N GLU A 67 -2.52 -13.18 -3.19
CA GLU A 67 -2.92 -14.56 -2.93
C GLU A 67 -2.93 -15.38 -4.23
N GLY A 68 -2.14 -16.44 -4.30
CA GLY A 68 -2.04 -17.31 -5.49
C GLY A 68 -1.20 -16.76 -6.64
N GLY A 69 -0.61 -15.56 -6.52
CA GLY A 69 0.25 -14.94 -7.52
C GLY A 69 1.74 -14.91 -7.14
N ALA A 70 2.54 -14.30 -8.02
CA ALA A 70 3.97 -14.10 -7.79
C ALA A 70 4.22 -12.82 -6.99
N PRO A 71 5.26 -12.79 -6.12
CA PRO A 71 5.64 -11.58 -5.40
C PRO A 71 6.17 -10.51 -6.36
N VAL A 72 5.87 -9.25 -6.03
CA VAL A 72 6.53 -8.07 -6.59
C VAL A 72 7.53 -7.56 -5.57
N THR A 73 8.80 -7.51 -5.93
CA THR A 73 9.89 -7.06 -5.04
C THR A 73 10.23 -5.60 -5.31
N ILE A 74 10.22 -4.78 -4.25
CA ILE A 74 10.48 -3.34 -4.29
C ILE A 74 11.68 -3.04 -3.38
N PRO A 75 12.87 -2.72 -3.94
CA PRO A 75 14.01 -2.30 -3.15
C PRO A 75 13.85 -0.84 -2.68
N VAL A 76 14.05 -0.61 -1.38
CA VAL A 76 13.97 0.71 -0.75
C VAL A 76 15.21 0.93 0.11
N ALA A 77 16.05 1.87 -0.31
CA ALA A 77 17.28 2.19 0.40
C ALA A 77 17.00 2.78 1.80
N ALA A 78 18.01 2.73 2.66
CA ALA A 78 17.96 3.31 4.00
C ALA A 78 17.58 4.80 3.98
N GLY A 79 16.58 5.19 4.77
CA GLY A 79 16.09 6.57 4.89
C GLY A 79 15.31 7.09 3.69
N GLU A 80 14.95 6.24 2.74
CA GLU A 80 14.30 6.63 1.49
C GLU A 80 12.82 6.21 1.43
N THR A 81 12.11 6.78 0.45
CA THR A 81 10.74 6.40 0.10
C THR A 81 10.65 6.16 -1.39
N VAL A 82 10.17 5.00 -1.79
CA VAL A 82 9.92 4.65 -3.20
C VAL A 82 8.43 4.75 -3.48
N TYR A 83 8.08 5.58 -4.46
CA TYR A 83 6.72 5.71 -4.98
C TYR A 83 6.47 4.68 -6.07
N LEU A 84 5.27 4.11 -6.10
CA LEU A 84 4.84 3.07 -7.04
C LEU A 84 3.76 3.62 -7.96
N GLY A 85 3.82 3.29 -9.24
CA GLY A 85 2.76 3.67 -10.19
C GLY A 85 2.61 5.19 -10.35
N ALA A 86 3.72 5.94 -10.32
CA ALA A 86 3.79 7.34 -10.72
C ALA A 86 4.66 7.45 -11.99
N GLU A 87 4.53 8.55 -12.75
CA GLU A 87 5.23 8.73 -14.05
C GLU A 87 6.77 8.57 -13.94
N ASP A 88 7.36 8.90 -12.78
CA ASP A 88 8.78 8.70 -12.44
C ASP A 88 9.00 7.68 -11.30
N GLY A 89 7.97 6.91 -10.94
CA GLY A 89 7.99 5.96 -9.83
C GLY A 89 8.57 4.59 -10.22
N PHE A 90 8.72 3.72 -9.23
CA PHE A 90 9.03 2.31 -9.45
C PHE A 90 7.81 1.63 -10.10
N ASP A 91 8.08 0.94 -11.21
CA ASP A 91 7.06 0.20 -11.95
C ASP A 91 6.78 -1.15 -11.27
N ALA A 92 5.74 -1.18 -10.44
CA ALA A 92 5.32 -2.35 -9.68
C ALA A 92 4.10 -3.01 -10.34
N GLN A 93 4.33 -4.05 -11.14
CA GLN A 93 3.27 -4.76 -11.86
C GLN A 93 2.95 -6.10 -11.20
N ILE A 94 1.68 -6.32 -10.88
CA ILE A 94 1.12 -7.60 -10.46
C ILE A 94 0.66 -8.35 -11.70
N GLY A 95 1.25 -9.51 -11.97
CA GLY A 95 0.98 -10.25 -13.20
C GLY A 95 -0.45 -10.77 -13.35
N ARG A 96 -1.17 -10.95 -12.25
CA ARG A 96 -2.57 -11.39 -12.23
C ARG A 96 -3.27 -10.92 -10.96
N VAL A 97 -4.37 -10.21 -11.13
CA VAL A 97 -5.23 -9.71 -10.06
C VAL A 97 -6.52 -10.49 -10.07
N ASP A 98 -6.66 -11.50 -9.21
CA ASP A 98 -7.89 -12.29 -9.06
C ASP A 98 -8.91 -11.56 -8.16
N ALA A 99 -9.22 -10.31 -8.53
CA ALA A 99 -10.26 -9.50 -7.92
C ALA A 99 -10.81 -8.48 -8.93
N GLU A 100 -12.14 -8.37 -9.02
CA GLU A 100 -12.81 -7.36 -9.84
C GLU A 100 -12.54 -5.94 -9.32
N PRO A 101 -12.52 -4.91 -10.18
CA PRO A 101 -12.50 -3.52 -9.71
C PRO A 101 -13.67 -3.20 -8.78
N GLY A 102 -13.38 -2.47 -7.70
CA GLY A 102 -14.28 -2.23 -6.57
C GLY A 102 -14.24 -3.32 -5.49
N ALA A 103 -13.55 -4.44 -5.73
CA ALA A 103 -13.31 -5.47 -4.72
C ALA A 103 -12.00 -5.23 -3.95
N MET A 104 -11.69 -6.15 -3.04
CA MET A 104 -10.49 -6.13 -2.20
C MET A 104 -9.62 -7.33 -2.55
N LEU A 105 -8.38 -7.09 -2.99
CA LEU A 105 -7.39 -8.12 -3.28
C LEU A 105 -6.61 -8.47 -2.01
N PRO A 106 -6.69 -9.71 -1.49
CA PRO A 106 -5.83 -10.14 -0.39
C PRO A 106 -4.37 -10.21 -0.86
N VAL A 107 -3.49 -9.56 -0.11
CA VAL A 107 -2.05 -9.56 -0.36
C VAL A 107 -1.30 -9.74 0.97
N THR A 108 -0.14 -10.36 0.89
CA THR A 108 0.82 -10.40 1.97
C THR A 108 1.97 -9.46 1.62
N VAL A 109 2.23 -8.50 2.49
CA VAL A 109 3.39 -7.60 2.39
C VAL A 109 4.43 -8.08 3.40
N SER A 110 5.63 -8.36 2.93
CA SER A 110 6.77 -8.73 3.78
C SER A 110 7.98 -7.84 3.50
N ALA A 111 8.93 -7.85 4.44
CA ALA A 111 10.21 -7.19 4.31
C ALA A 111 11.35 -8.19 4.51
N THR A 112 12.51 -7.94 3.90
CA THR A 112 13.71 -8.78 4.06
C THR A 112 14.21 -8.89 5.51
N THR A 113 13.78 -7.98 6.39
CA THR A 113 14.03 -8.02 7.84
C THR A 113 13.30 -9.16 8.55
N GLY A 114 12.26 -9.73 7.92
CA GLY A 114 11.48 -10.86 8.42
C GLY A 114 10.06 -10.50 8.87
N GLU A 115 9.70 -9.23 8.84
CA GLU A 115 8.35 -8.75 9.14
C GLU A 115 7.39 -9.04 7.99
N GLU A 116 6.15 -9.41 8.34
CA GLU A 116 5.10 -9.72 7.38
C GLU A 116 3.73 -9.32 7.92
N GLN A 117 2.87 -8.82 7.04
CA GLN A 117 1.45 -8.60 7.31
C GLN A 117 0.59 -8.95 6.09
N THR A 118 -0.53 -9.61 6.35
CA THR A 118 -1.60 -9.78 5.36
C THR A 118 -2.59 -8.64 5.48
N LEU A 119 -2.93 -8.05 4.33
CA LEU A 119 -3.91 -6.99 4.18
C LEU A 119 -4.74 -7.22 2.92
N SER A 120 -5.79 -6.43 2.75
CA SER A 120 -6.59 -6.47 1.53
C SER A 120 -6.54 -5.09 0.87
N LEU A 121 -5.94 -5.01 -0.31
CA LEU A 121 -5.81 -3.78 -1.07
C LEU A 121 -7.07 -3.54 -1.91
N PRO A 122 -7.59 -2.31 -1.96
CA PRO A 122 -8.67 -1.99 -2.88
C PRO A 122 -8.19 -2.11 -4.33
N VAL A 123 -8.99 -2.76 -5.18
CA VAL A 123 -8.78 -2.77 -6.63
C VAL A 123 -9.64 -1.67 -7.23
N LEU A 124 -9.03 -0.77 -7.97
CA LEU A 124 -9.71 0.31 -8.69
C LEU A 124 -9.66 0.04 -10.19
N ASP A 125 -10.69 0.48 -10.89
CA ASP A 125 -10.68 0.49 -12.35
C ASP A 125 -10.04 1.80 -12.86
N GLY A 126 -9.35 1.71 -13.99
CA GLY A 126 -8.77 2.88 -14.66
C GLY A 126 -9.79 3.76 -15.40
N THR A 127 -11.10 3.62 -15.19
CA THR A 127 -12.11 4.46 -15.90
C THR A 127 -12.25 5.87 -15.31
N LEU A 128 -11.63 6.13 -14.15
CA LEU A 128 -11.36 7.50 -13.71
C LEU A 128 -10.19 8.04 -14.53
N GLU A 129 -10.38 9.19 -15.20
CA GLU A 129 -9.35 9.82 -16.07
C GLU A 129 -7.98 9.93 -15.40
N GLU A 130 -7.95 10.08 -14.06
CA GLU A 130 -6.72 10.17 -13.27
C GLU A 130 -5.93 8.84 -13.17
N TYR A 131 -6.55 7.66 -13.33
CA TYR A 131 -5.87 6.35 -13.24
C TYR A 131 -5.67 5.65 -14.58
N ALA A 132 -6.26 6.18 -15.66
CA ALA A 132 -6.17 5.59 -17.00
C ALA A 132 -4.73 5.42 -17.53
N HIS A 133 -3.79 6.25 -17.06
CA HIS A 133 -2.39 6.21 -17.45
C HIS A 133 -1.56 5.11 -16.75
N LEU A 134 -2.13 4.44 -15.75
CA LEU A 134 -1.49 3.39 -14.96
C LEU A 134 -1.87 1.98 -15.41
N LEU A 135 -2.77 1.87 -16.39
CA LEU A 135 -3.10 0.58 -17.00
C LEU A 135 -1.94 0.14 -17.93
N PRO A 136 -1.45 -1.11 -17.79
CA PRO A 136 -0.38 -1.66 -18.62
C PRO A 136 -0.78 -1.90 -20.09
#